data_AF-A9D6N2-F1
#
_entry.id   AF-A9D6N2-F1
#
_cell.length_a   1.000
_cell.length_b   1.000
_cell.length_c   1.000
_cell.angle_alpha   90.00
_cell.angle_beta   90.00
_cell.angle_gamma   90.00
#
_symmetry.space_group_name_H-M   'P 1'
#
loop_
_entity.id
_entity.type
_entity.pdbx_description
1 polymer ?
#
loop_
_entity_poly.entity_id
_entity_poly.type
_entity_poly.pdbx_seq_one_letter_code
_entity_poly.pdbx_strand_id
1 'polypeptide(L)'
;MDLLLILTYTAICIAIFKIFNIPLNKWTVPTAILGGIFIVGALVLLMNYNHPYTPFAKEYFVTTPINPAVKGVVISVEVKPNTPIKKGEVLFRLDPTPFAAIVKQKRAALLAAE
;
A
#
# COMPACT_ATOMS: atom_id res chain seq x y z
N MET A 1 -19.63 -6.32 3.06
CA MET A 1 -20.30 -6.87 1.86
C MET A 1 -21.15 -8.07 2.22
N ASP A 2 -20.63 -8.93 3.10
CA ASP A 2 -21.24 -10.19 3.55
C ASP A 2 -22.58 -9.99 4.26
N LEU A 3 -22.72 -8.90 5.03
CA LEU A 3 -23.98 -8.54 5.69
C LEU A 3 -25.11 -8.31 4.68
N LEU A 4 -24.85 -7.59 3.59
CA LEU A 4 -25.85 -7.33 2.54
C LEU A 4 -26.26 -8.65 1.88
N LEU A 5 -25.33 -9.56 1.67
CA LEU A 5 -25.58 -10.86 1.05
C LEU A 5 -26.49 -11.74 1.91
N ILE A 6 -26.21 -11.80 3.21
CA ILE A 6 -27.04 -12.52 4.20
C ILE A 6 -28.44 -11.90 4.28
N LEU A 7 -28.54 -10.57 4.29
CA LEU A 7 -29.83 -9.87 4.32
C LEU A 7 -30.64 -10.12 3.04
N THR A 8 -30.02 -10.11 1.86
CA THR A 8 -30.71 -10.40 0.59
C THR A 8 -31.21 -11.84 0.53
N TYR A 9 -30.40 -12.81 0.97
CA TYR A 9 -30.81 -14.21 1.02
C TYR A 9 -31.98 -14.41 1.99
N THR A 10 -31.90 -13.80 3.18
CA THR A 10 -32.97 -13.84 4.19
C THR A 10 -34.26 -13.22 3.66
N ALA A 11 -34.19 -12.07 2.98
CA ALA A 11 -35.33 -11.42 2.36
C ALA A 11 -35.98 -12.29 1.26
N ILE A 12 -35.18 -12.96 0.43
CA ILE A 12 -35.66 -13.89 -0.60
C ILE A 12 -36.36 -15.10 0.04
N CYS A 13 -35.77 -15.70 1.08
CA CYS A 13 -36.42 -16.79 1.80
C CYS A 13 -37.79 -16.34 2.34
N ILE A 14 -37.85 -15.22 3.07
CA ILE A 14 -39.11 -14.70 3.62
C ILE A 14 -40.15 -14.44 2.52
N ALA A 15 -39.73 -13.87 1.38
CA ALA A 15 -40.62 -13.63 0.24
C ALA A 15 -41.18 -14.94 -0.33
N ILE A 16 -40.35 -15.97 -0.51
CA ILE A 16 -40.78 -17.29 -1.00
C ILE A 16 -41.77 -17.93 -0.03
N PHE A 17 -41.46 -17.95 1.27
CA PHE A 17 -42.37 -18.52 2.28
C PHE A 17 -43.72 -17.80 2.32
N LYS A 18 -43.73 -16.48 2.15
CA LYS A 18 -44.94 -15.65 2.18
C LYS A 18 -45.77 -15.70 0.89
N ILE A 19 -45.11 -15.76 -0.28
CA ILE A 19 -45.79 -15.83 -1.59
C ILE A 19 -46.36 -17.23 -1.83
N PHE A 20 -45.60 -18.28 -1.49
CA PHE A 20 -46.01 -19.67 -1.72
C PHE A 20 -46.77 -20.29 -0.54
N ASN A 21 -47.07 -19.52 0.51
CA ASN A 21 -47.77 -19.98 1.73
C ASN A 21 -47.24 -21.32 2.26
N ILE A 22 -45.92 -21.50 2.27
CA ILE A 22 -45.30 -22.77 2.67
C ILE A 22 -45.45 -22.89 4.20
N PRO A 23 -46.01 -23.99 4.73
CA PRO A 23 -46.18 -24.15 6.16
C PRO A 23 -44.81 -24.14 6.87
N LEU A 24 -44.69 -23.31 7.90
CA LEU A 24 -43.55 -23.24 8.81
C LEU A 24 -43.50 -24.51 9.67
N ASN A 25 -43.08 -25.61 9.06
CA ASN A 25 -42.98 -26.92 9.71
C ASN A 25 -41.55 -27.19 10.20
N LYS A 26 -41.38 -28.28 10.95
CA LYS A 26 -40.10 -28.71 11.55
C LYS A 26 -39.01 -29.07 10.52
N TRP A 27 -39.32 -29.15 9.23
CA TRP A 27 -38.42 -29.58 8.15
C TRP A 27 -38.11 -28.46 7.15
N THR A 28 -39.08 -27.60 6.82
CA THR A 28 -38.93 -26.54 5.83
C THR A 28 -38.06 -25.39 6.37
N VAL A 29 -38.16 -25.08 7.67
CA VAL A 29 -37.33 -24.03 8.28
C VAL A 29 -35.86 -24.49 8.39
N PRO A 30 -35.54 -25.69 8.91
CA PRO A 30 -34.15 -26.15 8.96
C PRO A 30 -33.52 -26.36 7.58
N THR A 31 -34.28 -26.84 6.59
CA THR A 31 -33.76 -27.01 5.21
C THR A 31 -33.43 -25.68 4.54
N ALA A 32 -34.24 -24.64 4.75
CA ALA A 32 -33.94 -23.29 4.24
C ALA A 32 -32.69 -22.68 4.89
N ILE A 33 -32.49 -22.92 6.20
CA ILE A 33 -31.29 -22.49 6.92
C ILE A 33 -30.06 -23.26 6.44
N LEU A 34 -30.12 -24.59 6.33
CA LEU A 34 -29.02 -25.42 5.84
C LEU A 34 -28.65 -25.08 4.39
N GLY A 35 -29.64 -24.91 3.52
CA GLY A 35 -29.43 -24.45 2.15
C GLY A 35 -28.80 -23.05 2.10
N GLY A 36 -29.19 -22.17 3.02
CA GLY A 36 -28.61 -20.84 3.13
C GLY A 36 -27.15 -20.87 3.53
N ILE A 37 -26.80 -21.64 4.56
CA ILE A 37 -25.41 -21.82 4.98
C ILE A 37 -24.55 -22.36 3.82
N PHE A 38 -25.07 -23.34 3.07
CA PHE A 38 -24.35 -23.92 1.95
C PHE A 38 -24.16 -22.94 0.78
N ILE A 39 -25.23 -22.29 0.32
CA ILE A 39 -25.19 -21.39 -0.84
C ILE A 39 -24.43 -20.10 -0.51
N VAL A 40 -24.77 -19.45 0.60
CA VAL A 40 -24.11 -18.21 1.04
C VAL A 40 -22.66 -18.49 1.40
N GLY A 41 -22.38 -19.58 2.12
CA GLY A 41 -21.03 -19.98 2.48
C GLY A 41 -20.15 -20.26 1.26
N ALA A 42 -20.65 -21.02 0.29
CA ALA A 42 -19.93 -21.30 -0.96
C ALA A 42 -19.64 -20.02 -1.77
N LEU A 43 -20.61 -19.12 -1.86
CA LEU A 43 -20.45 -17.87 -2.61
C LEU A 43 -19.46 -16.92 -1.94
N VAL A 44 -19.52 -16.77 -0.60
CA VAL A 44 -18.57 -15.95 0.17
C VAL A 44 -17.15 -16.49 0.03
N LEU A 45 -16.96 -17.81 0.07
CA LEU A 45 -15.66 -18.46 -0.17
C LEU A 45 -15.12 -18.14 -1.56
N LEU A 46 -15.94 -18.30 -2.59
CA LEU A 46 -15.55 -18.06 -3.98
C LEU A 46 -15.19 -16.58 -4.19
N MET A 47 -15.96 -15.67 -3.62
CA MET A 47 -15.68 -14.23 -3.70
C MET A 47 -14.40 -13.84 -2.96
N ASN A 48 -14.19 -14.33 -1.73
CA ASN A 48 -12.97 -14.04 -0.98
C ASN A 48 -11.71 -14.61 -1.64
N TYR A 49 -11.84 -15.78 -2.29
CA TYR A 49 -10.73 -16.37 -3.04
C TYR A 49 -10.37 -15.55 -4.29
N ASN A 50 -11.37 -15.09 -5.05
CA ASN A 50 -11.14 -14.32 -6.28
C ASN A 50 -10.79 -12.85 -6.05
N HIS A 51 -11.23 -12.26 -4.95
CA HIS A 51 -10.93 -10.89 -4.56
C HIS A 51 -10.35 -10.86 -3.14
N PRO A 52 -9.06 -11.19 -2.98
CA PRO A 52 -8.39 -11.08 -1.70
C PRO A 52 -8.42 -9.61 -1.24
N TYR A 53 -9.22 -9.34 -0.22
CA TYR A 53 -9.29 -8.03 0.40
C TYR A 53 -8.10 -7.84 1.34
N THR A 54 -7.38 -6.74 1.16
CA THR A 54 -6.37 -6.25 2.10
C THR A 54 -6.74 -4.83 2.51
N PRO A 55 -6.77 -4.51 3.82
CA PRO A 55 -6.95 -3.11 4.25
C PRO A 55 -5.71 -2.25 3.94
N PHE A 56 -4.59 -2.88 3.57
CA PHE A 56 -3.34 -2.21 3.26
C PHE A 56 -3.16 -2.10 1.74
N ALA A 57 -3.14 -0.88 1.25
CA ALA A 57 -2.58 -0.58 -0.06
C ALA A 57 -1.05 -0.73 0.00
N LYS A 58 -0.48 -1.55 -0.88
CA LYS A 58 0.98 -1.62 -1.07
C LYS A 58 1.31 -0.88 -2.36
N GLU A 59 2.03 0.21 -2.23
CA GLU A 59 2.57 0.94 -3.38
C GLU A 59 4.02 0.53 -3.58
N TYR A 60 4.31 -0.07 -4.74
CA TYR A 60 5.66 -0.42 -5.15
C TYR A 60 6.12 0.60 -6.17
N PHE A 61 7.10 1.43 -5.80
CA PHE A 61 7.71 2.42 -6.68
C PHE A 61 9.19 2.11 -6.88
N VAL A 62 9.65 2.22 -8.12
CA VAL A 62 11.07 2.08 -8.46
C VAL A 62 11.76 3.37 -8.06
N THR A 63 12.61 3.31 -7.03
CA THR A 63 13.44 4.46 -6.62
C THR A 63 14.80 4.41 -7.30
N THR A 64 15.34 5.58 -7.63
CA THR A 64 16.75 5.72 -7.97
C THR A 64 17.46 6.33 -6.77
N PRO A 65 18.36 5.60 -6.09
CA PRO A 65 19.10 6.16 -4.97
C PRO A 65 20.05 7.25 -5.47
N ILE A 66 20.09 8.38 -4.75
CA ILE A 66 20.99 9.50 -5.05
C ILE A 66 22.18 9.42 -4.12
N ASN A 67 23.35 9.13 -4.69
CA ASN A 67 24.59 8.97 -3.94
C ASN A 67 25.53 10.16 -4.21
N PRO A 68 26.28 10.64 -3.21
CA PRO A 68 27.29 11.65 -3.44
C PRO A 68 28.45 11.08 -4.26
N ALA A 69 28.97 11.86 -5.21
CA ALA A 69 30.12 11.47 -6.02
C ALA A 69 31.43 11.39 -5.22
N VAL A 70 31.48 12.03 -4.04
CA VAL A 70 32.67 12.08 -3.16
C VAL A 70 32.29 11.65 -1.74
N LYS A 71 33.25 11.05 -1.04
CA LYS A 71 33.10 10.68 0.37
C LYS A 71 33.35 11.91 1.25
N GLY A 72 32.42 12.23 2.16
CA GLY A 72 32.56 13.36 3.08
C GLY A 72 31.53 13.30 4.20
N VAL A 73 31.71 14.15 5.21
CA VAL A 73 30.77 14.28 6.33
C VAL A 73 29.59 15.15 5.90
N VAL A 74 28.37 14.70 6.16
CA VAL A 74 27.15 15.49 5.89
C VAL A 74 26.97 16.54 6.98
N ILE A 75 26.88 17.81 6.59
CA ILE A 75 26.70 18.94 7.52
C ILE A 75 25.25 19.40 7.63
N SER A 76 24.47 19.24 6.56
CA SER A 76 23.06 19.65 6.52
C SER A 76 22.27 18.81 5.53
N VAL A 77 21.02 18.53 5.87
CA VAL A 77 20.00 17.95 4.99
C VAL A 77 18.92 19.01 4.82
N GLU A 78 18.77 19.55 3.62
CA GLU A 78 17.90 20.71 3.35
C GLU A 78 16.50 20.32 2.88
N VAL A 79 16.27 19.03 2.59
CA VAL A 79 15.00 18.53 2.06
C VAL A 79 14.18 17.79 3.11
N LYS A 80 12.86 17.95 3.01
CA LYS A 80 11.91 17.16 3.79
C LYS A 80 11.60 15.84 3.08
N PRO A 81 11.46 14.73 3.82
CA PRO A 81 11.00 13.47 3.23
C PRO A 81 9.62 13.61 2.60
N ASN A 82 9.38 12.88 1.51
CA ASN A 82 8.09 12.79 0.80
C ASN A 82 7.52 14.12 0.27
N THR A 83 8.37 15.12 0.01
CA THR A 83 7.97 16.34 -0.68
C THR A 83 8.42 16.34 -2.14
N PRO A 84 7.64 16.90 -3.09
CA PRO A 84 8.09 17.09 -4.46
C PRO A 84 9.33 18.00 -4.49
N ILE A 85 10.38 17.57 -5.18
CA ILE A 85 11.66 18.28 -5.33
C ILE A 85 11.88 18.60 -6.81
N LYS A 86 12.38 19.81 -7.13
CA LYS A 86 12.72 20.17 -8.52
C LYS A 86 14.16 19.78 -8.86
N LYS A 87 14.42 19.61 -10.16
CA LYS A 87 15.76 19.36 -10.67
C LYS A 87 16.71 20.50 -10.26
N GLY A 88 17.82 20.15 -9.62
CA GLY A 88 18.86 21.08 -9.19
C GLY A 88 18.72 21.57 -7.74
N GLU A 89 17.67 21.18 -7.03
CA GLU A 89 17.55 21.47 -5.60
C GLU A 89 18.59 20.68 -4.79
N VAL A 90 19.13 21.33 -3.75
CA VAL A 90 20.17 20.75 -2.89
C VAL A 90 19.51 19.80 -1.90
N LEU A 91 19.87 18.52 -1.98
CA LEU A 91 19.35 17.50 -1.06
C LEU A 91 20.09 17.55 0.29
N PHE A 92 21.42 17.58 0.24
CA PHE A 92 22.28 17.63 1.41
C PHE A 92 23.62 18.29 1.05
N ARG A 93 24.31 18.85 2.04
CA ARG A 93 25.65 19.43 1.89
C ARG A 93 26.69 18.60 2.63
N LEU A 94 27.86 18.47 2.01
CA LEU A 94 29.05 17.87 2.61
C LEU A 94 29.96 18.96 3.16
N ASP A 95 30.75 18.65 4.19
CA ASP A 95 31.78 19.54 4.72
C ASP A 95 32.80 19.88 3.62
N PRO A 96 32.93 21.15 3.20
CA PRO A 96 33.85 21.55 2.14
C PRO A 96 35.30 21.62 2.60
N THR A 97 35.58 21.64 3.91
CA THR A 97 36.91 21.91 4.48
C THR A 97 38.02 21.00 3.94
N PRO A 98 37.90 19.65 3.97
CA PRO A 98 38.94 18.78 3.45
C PRO A 98 39.15 18.95 1.93
N PHE A 99 38.08 19.21 1.18
CA PHE A 99 38.16 19.40 -0.27
C PHE A 99 38.83 20.73 -0.62
N ALA A 100 38.48 21.81 0.08
CA ALA A 100 39.06 23.12 -0.11
C ALA A 100 40.57 23.11 0.23
N ALA A 101 40.98 22.39 1.28
CA ALA A 101 42.38 22.21 1.64
C ALA A 101 43.19 21.54 0.52
N ILE A 102 42.66 20.44 -0.06
CA ILE A 102 43.31 19.73 -1.17
C ILE A 102 43.42 20.61 -2.40
N VAL A 103 42.35 21.34 -2.76
CA VAL A 103 42.37 22.25 -3.92
C VAL A 103 43.42 23.34 -3.72
N LYS A 104 43.51 23.92 -2.52
CA LYS A 104 44.52 24.95 -2.19
C LYS A 104 45.93 24.39 -2.29
N GLN A 105 46.17 23.18 -1.76
CA GLN A 105 47.46 22.50 -1.85
C GLN A 105 47.88 22.27 -3.32
N LYS A 106 46.97 21.79 -4.16
CA LYS A 106 47.24 21.52 -5.58
C LYS A 106 47.51 22.80 -6.37
N ARG A 107 46.77 23.88 -6.09
CA ARG A 107 47.01 25.19 -6.73
C ARG A 107 48.39 25.76 -6.35
N ALA A 108 48.79 25.64 -5.08
CA ALA A 108 50.11 26.06 -4.64
C ALA A 108 51.23 25.27 -5.31
N ALA A 109 51.05 23.95 -5.48
CA ALA A 109 52.01 23.10 -6.18
C ALA A 109 52.13 23.45 -7.68
N LEU A 110 51.02 23.83 -8.33
CA LEU A 110 51.03 24.27 -9.72
C LEU A 110 51.81 25.57 -9.90
N LEU A 111 51.55 26.57 -9.06
CA LEU A 111 52.25 27.87 -9.08
C LEU A 111 53.75 27.77 -8.79
N ALA A 112 54.19 26.74 -8.05
CA ALA A 112 55.60 26.50 -7.80
C ALA A 112 56.31 25.75 -8.94
N ALA A 113 55.54 25.17 -9.87
CA ALA A 113 56.05 24.42 -11.02
C ALA A 113 56.05 25.24 -12.32
N GLU A 114 55.25 26.31 -12.37
CA GLU A 114 55.35 27.39 -13.37
C GLU A 114 56.48 28.37 -13.04
#